data_AF-A0A843HSC8-F1
#
_entry.id   AF-A0A843HSC8-F1
#
_cell.length_a   1.000
_cell.length_b   1.000
_cell.length_c   1.000
_cell.angle_alpha   90.00
_cell.angle_beta   90.00
_cell.angle_gamma   90.00
#
_symmetry.space_group_name_H-M   'P 1'
#
loop_
_entity.id
_entity.type
_entity.pdbx_description
1 polymer ?
#
loop_
_entity_poly.entity_id
_entity_poly.type
_entity_poly.pdbx_seq_one_letter_code
_entity_poly.pdbx_strand_id
1 'polypeptide(L)'
;MFIIDEETGTITLRQGDSAEIGIEDIPDDRPYDMYFSIYDINRKIMFELKENPINRAVTFKIEPKHSDLLTVPTGQKTANYFWAVKRCYEPDKFEDTLLIGDKGIADVNKVIVYPLIAEGGENAS
;
A
#
# COMPACT_ATOMS: atom_id res chain seq x y z
N MET A 1 -6.45 -11.22 6.22
CA MET A 1 -5.77 -10.43 7.26
C MET A 1 -5.16 -9.18 6.64
N PHE A 2 -5.67 -8.02 7.01
CA PHE A 2 -5.10 -6.72 6.66
C PHE A 2 -5.10 -5.83 7.90
N ILE A 3 -3.93 -5.31 8.29
CA ILE A 3 -3.74 -4.52 9.50
C ILE A 3 -2.84 -3.33 9.15
N ILE A 4 -3.22 -2.14 9.61
CA ILE A 4 -2.37 -0.95 9.55
C ILE A 4 -1.99 -0.59 10.98
N ASP A 5 -0.70 -0.49 11.25
CA ASP A 5 -0.18 0.08 12.49
C ASP A 5 -0.27 1.60 12.41
N GLU A 6 -1.10 2.23 13.25
CA GLU A 6 -1.38 3.67 13.19
C GLU A 6 -0.19 4.55 13.60
N GLU A 7 0.74 4.03 14.40
CA GLU A 7 1.92 4.79 14.84
C GLU A 7 3.01 4.83 13.77
N THR A 8 3.18 3.73 13.04
CA THR A 8 4.26 3.55 12.07
C THR A 8 3.81 3.63 10.62
N GLY A 9 2.52 3.45 10.35
CA GLY A 9 1.98 3.25 9.00
C GLY A 9 2.32 1.88 8.40
N THR A 10 2.82 0.93 9.19
CA THR A 10 3.17 -0.40 8.69
C THR A 10 1.91 -1.17 8.30
N ILE A 11 1.84 -1.60 7.04
CA ILE A 11 0.77 -2.46 6.56
C ILE A 11 1.18 -3.92 6.73
N THR A 12 0.33 -4.75 7.28
CA THR A 12 0.49 -6.20 7.30
C THR A 12 -0.64 -6.84 6.52
N LEU A 13 -0.32 -7.64 5.51
CA LEU A 13 -1.33 -8.31 4.68
C LEU A 13 -0.93 -9.74 4.32
N ARG A 14 -1.88 -10.54 3.84
CA ARG A 14 -1.60 -11.82 3.21
C ARG A 14 -1.74 -11.72 1.69
N GLN A 15 -0.87 -12.40 0.96
CA GLN A 15 -1.04 -12.59 -0.48
C GLN A 15 -2.41 -13.21 -0.76
N GLY A 16 -3.14 -12.67 -1.75
CA GLY A 16 -4.50 -13.06 -2.11
C GLY A 16 -5.61 -12.37 -1.30
N ASP A 17 -5.29 -11.62 -0.25
CA ASP A 17 -6.31 -10.87 0.49
C ASP A 17 -6.75 -9.62 -0.28
N SER A 18 -7.99 -9.21 -0.01
CA SER A 18 -8.50 -7.89 -0.34
C SER A 18 -8.35 -6.92 0.85
N ALA A 19 -8.17 -5.64 0.57
CA ALA A 19 -8.15 -4.59 1.56
C ALA A 19 -8.63 -3.24 1.02
N GLU A 20 -8.94 -2.32 1.92
CA GLU A 20 -9.24 -0.93 1.61
C GLU A 20 -8.37 -0.02 2.50
N ILE A 21 -7.83 1.03 1.89
CA ILE A 21 -7.04 2.05 2.59
C ILE A 21 -7.74 3.38 2.38
N GLY A 22 -8.29 3.92 3.47
CA GLY A 22 -8.85 5.26 3.53
C GLY A 22 -7.79 6.27 3.95
N ILE A 23 -7.77 7.41 3.28
CA ILE A 23 -6.95 8.57 3.64
C ILE A 23 -7.91 9.76 3.72
N GLU A 24 -7.93 10.42 4.86
CA GLU A 24 -8.82 11.54 5.17
C GLU A 24 -8.03 12.84 5.36
N ASP A 25 -8.75 13.94 5.57
CA ASP A 25 -8.19 15.28 5.79
C ASP A 25 -7.24 15.79 4.69
N ILE A 26 -7.40 15.27 3.47
CA ILE A 26 -6.56 15.64 2.33
C ILE A 26 -6.92 17.08 1.89
N PRO A 27 -5.93 17.99 1.72
CA PRO A 27 -6.20 19.34 1.25
C PRO A 27 -6.95 19.35 -0.09
N ASP A 28 -7.99 20.15 -0.23
CA ASP A 28 -8.86 20.28 -1.41
C ASP A 28 -8.71 21.64 -2.11
N ASP A 29 -7.54 22.25 -1.97
CA ASP A 29 -7.21 23.59 -2.46
C ASP A 29 -7.22 23.70 -3.99
N ARG A 30 -6.99 22.58 -4.69
CA ARG A 30 -7.08 22.47 -6.16
C ARG A 30 -7.37 21.02 -6.57
N PRO A 31 -7.80 20.75 -7.81
CA PRO A 31 -7.97 19.38 -8.31
C PRO A 31 -6.64 18.64 -8.41
N TYR A 32 -6.63 17.37 -7.98
CA TYR A 32 -5.50 16.45 -8.13
C TYR A 32 -6.01 15.01 -8.17
N ASP A 33 -5.16 14.14 -8.71
CA ASP A 33 -5.33 12.70 -8.62
C ASP A 33 -4.48 12.16 -7.47
N MET A 34 -4.98 11.13 -6.80
CA MET A 34 -4.27 10.41 -5.74
C MET A 34 -3.77 9.09 -6.29
N TYR A 35 -2.51 8.76 -6.00
CA TYR A 35 -1.91 7.48 -6.36
C TYR A 35 -1.42 6.76 -5.12
N PHE A 36 -1.72 5.47 -5.01
CA PHE A 36 -1.17 4.56 -4.01
C PHE A 36 -0.32 3.50 -4.70
N SER A 37 0.96 3.40 -4.35
CA SER A 37 1.89 2.50 -5.02
C SER A 37 2.58 1.58 -4.01
N ILE A 38 2.74 0.31 -4.37
CA ILE A 38 3.56 -0.66 -3.64
C ILE A 38 4.84 -0.94 -4.42
N TYR A 39 5.97 -1.00 -3.72
CA TYR A 39 7.31 -1.24 -4.26
C TYR A 39 7.95 -2.46 -3.60
N ASP A 40 8.76 -3.19 -4.36
CA ASP A 40 9.66 -4.19 -3.78
C ASP A 40 10.86 -3.56 -3.07
N ILE A 41 11.74 -4.42 -2.51
CA ILE A 41 12.96 -3.99 -1.84
C ILE A 41 13.96 -3.26 -2.75
N ASN A 42 13.86 -3.44 -4.06
CA ASN A 42 14.69 -2.79 -5.08
C ASN A 42 14.03 -1.54 -5.67
N ARG A 43 12.92 -1.06 -5.07
CA ARG A 43 12.13 0.09 -5.54
C ARG A 43 11.46 -0.12 -6.90
N LYS A 44 11.27 -1.36 -7.33
CA LYS A 44 10.43 -1.67 -8.48
C LYS A 44 8.96 -1.60 -8.05
N ILE A 45 8.15 -0.87 -8.82
CA ILE A 45 6.70 -0.82 -8.62
C ILE A 45 6.11 -2.21 -8.85
N MET A 46 5.40 -2.72 -7.84
CA MET A 46 4.63 -3.96 -7.91
C MET A 46 3.25 -3.68 -8.49
N PHE A 47 2.60 -2.63 -7.99
CA PHE A 47 1.38 -2.07 -8.56
C PHE A 47 1.17 -0.63 -8.10
N GLU A 48 0.32 0.08 -8.82
CA GLU A 48 -0.14 1.43 -8.50
C GLU A 48 -1.65 1.53 -8.74
N LEU A 49 -2.35 2.17 -7.81
CA LEU A 49 -3.77 2.47 -7.88
C LEU A 49 -3.95 3.97 -8.00
N LYS A 50 -4.89 4.40 -8.84
CA LYS A 50 -5.24 5.80 -9.04
C LYS A 50 -6.68 6.01 -8.63
N GLU A 51 -6.94 7.01 -7.80
CA GLU A 51 -8.28 7.40 -7.38
C GLU A 51 -8.42 8.92 -7.31
N ASN A 52 -9.64 9.39 -7.48
CA ASN A 52 -9.96 10.81 -7.32
C ASN A 52 -10.48 11.04 -5.89
N PRO A 53 -9.93 12.01 -5.14
CA PRO A 53 -10.44 12.34 -3.82
C PRO A 53 -11.86 12.92 -3.91
N ILE A 54 -12.71 12.56 -2.95
CA ILE A 54 -14.07 13.08 -2.79
C ILE A 54 -14.22 13.57 -1.35
N ASN A 55 -14.69 14.81 -1.16
CA ASN A 55 -14.89 15.41 0.17
C ASN A 55 -13.67 15.28 1.09
N ARG A 56 -12.47 15.64 0.58
CA ARG A 56 -11.20 15.60 1.34
C ARG A 56 -10.77 14.19 1.77
N ALA A 57 -11.32 13.14 1.17
CA ALA A 57 -10.96 11.76 1.43
C ALA A 57 -10.76 10.96 0.14
N VAL A 58 -9.97 9.90 0.20
CA VAL A 58 -9.85 8.91 -0.87
C VAL A 58 -9.76 7.51 -0.29
N THR A 59 -10.36 6.54 -0.97
CA THR A 59 -10.26 5.13 -0.61
C THR A 59 -9.65 4.34 -1.74
N PHE A 60 -8.53 3.67 -1.48
CA PHE A 60 -7.91 2.74 -2.42
C PHE A 60 -8.31 1.31 -2.11
N LYS A 61 -8.81 0.60 -3.12
CA LYS A 61 -9.18 -0.82 -2.98
C LYS A 61 -8.07 -1.73 -3.51
N ILE A 62 -7.41 -2.43 -2.61
CA ILE A 62 -6.48 -3.51 -2.94
C ILE A 62 -7.30 -4.79 -3.14
N GLU A 63 -7.62 -5.11 -4.38
CA GLU A 63 -8.19 -6.42 -4.74
C GLU A 63 -7.17 -7.57 -4.65
N PRO A 64 -7.61 -8.84 -4.54
CA PRO A 64 -6.74 -10.02 -4.49
C PRO A 64 -5.66 -10.05 -5.58
N LYS A 65 -6.03 -9.67 -6.81
CA LYS A 65 -5.10 -9.61 -7.96
C LYS A 65 -3.89 -8.70 -7.73
N HIS A 66 -4.00 -7.71 -6.85
CA HIS A 66 -2.89 -6.81 -6.52
C HIS A 66 -2.02 -7.42 -5.42
N SER A 67 -2.61 -7.97 -4.35
CA SER A 67 -1.87 -8.62 -3.27
C SER A 67 -1.18 -9.91 -3.75
N ASP A 68 -1.72 -10.58 -4.78
CA ASP A 68 -1.10 -11.72 -5.45
C ASP A 68 0.26 -11.39 -6.08
N LEU A 69 0.49 -10.14 -6.47
CA LEU A 69 1.79 -9.68 -6.99
C LEU A 69 2.85 -9.60 -5.89
N LEU A 70 2.44 -9.54 -4.62
CA LEU A 70 3.31 -9.42 -3.46
C LEU A 70 3.75 -10.81 -2.97
N THR A 71 4.57 -11.46 -3.79
CA THR A 71 5.02 -12.83 -3.52
C THR A 71 5.92 -12.94 -2.29
N VAL A 72 5.82 -14.08 -1.58
CA VAL A 72 6.75 -14.45 -0.52
C VAL A 72 7.71 -15.53 -1.05
N PRO A 73 9.04 -15.33 -0.99
CA PRO A 73 9.99 -16.33 -1.46
C PRO A 73 9.82 -17.68 -0.75
N THR A 74 10.01 -18.78 -1.48
CA THR A 74 9.88 -20.14 -0.94
C THR A 74 10.77 -20.33 0.29
N GLY A 75 10.16 -20.86 1.37
CA GLY A 75 10.85 -21.08 2.65
C GLY A 75 10.91 -19.87 3.58
N GLN A 76 10.41 -18.70 3.15
CA GLN A 76 10.28 -17.54 4.03
C GLN A 76 8.89 -17.46 4.66
N LYS A 77 8.83 -16.90 5.88
CA LYS A 77 7.57 -16.67 6.61
C LYS A 77 6.85 -15.43 6.11
N THR A 78 7.61 -14.40 5.72
CA THR A 78 7.09 -13.13 5.22
C THR A 78 8.05 -12.52 4.20
N ALA A 79 7.57 -11.55 3.43
CA ALA A 79 8.38 -10.68 2.58
C ALA A 79 8.10 -9.21 2.90
N ASN A 80 9.11 -8.36 2.71
CA ASN A 80 9.01 -6.92 2.94
C ASN A 80 8.85 -6.18 1.61
N TYR A 81 7.89 -5.26 1.61
CA TYR A 81 7.63 -4.30 0.54
C TYR A 81 7.53 -2.90 1.16
N PHE A 82 7.35 -1.89 0.32
CA PHE A 82 7.18 -0.50 0.73
C PHE A 82 5.96 0.10 0.05
N TRP A 83 5.33 1.08 0.68
CA TRP A 83 4.20 1.78 0.10
C TRP A 83 4.44 3.29 0.04
N ALA A 84 3.75 3.98 -0.86
CA ALA A 84 3.73 5.43 -0.90
C ALA A 84 2.37 5.91 -1.41
N VAL A 85 1.99 7.10 -0.98
CA VAL A 85 0.85 7.83 -1.54
C VAL A 85 1.36 9.14 -2.10
N LYS A 86 0.92 9.52 -3.29
CA LYS A 86 1.25 10.81 -3.88
C LYS A 86 0.00 11.53 -4.40
N ARG A 87 0.03 12.85 -4.25
CA ARG A 87 -0.86 13.80 -4.93
C ARG A 87 -0.19 14.23 -6.22
N CYS A 88 -0.89 14.08 -7.33
CA CYS A 88 -0.41 14.53 -8.63
C CYS A 88 -1.32 15.63 -9.15
N TYR A 89 -0.71 16.77 -9.40
CA TYR A 89 -1.37 17.93 -9.95
C TYR A 89 -1.04 17.98 -11.45
N GLU A 90 -1.95 17.45 -12.27
CA GLU A 90 -1.77 17.36 -13.72
C GLU A 90 -1.43 18.71 -14.41
N PRO A 91 -2.01 19.87 -14.01
CA PRO A 91 -1.73 21.14 -14.69
C PRO A 91 -0.27 21.61 -14.62
N ASP A 92 0.44 21.32 -13.53
CA ASP A 92 1.82 21.78 -13.30
C ASP A 92 2.83 20.62 -13.21
N LYS A 93 2.37 19.37 -13.37
CA LYS A 93 3.18 18.15 -13.22
C LYS A 93 3.88 18.06 -11.86
N PHE A 94 3.30 18.69 -10.84
CA PHE A 94 3.82 18.64 -9.49
C PHE A 94 3.35 17.35 -8.80
N GLU A 95 4.29 16.66 -8.16
CA GLU A 95 4.02 15.49 -7.33
C GLU A 95 4.36 15.82 -5.87
N ASP A 96 3.39 15.61 -4.99
CA ASP A 96 3.60 15.70 -3.54
C ASP A 96 3.41 14.33 -2.91
N THR A 97 4.50 13.74 -2.40
CA THR A 97 4.46 12.41 -1.80
C THR A 97 4.13 12.54 -0.32
N LEU A 98 3.02 11.95 0.10
CA LEU A 98 2.64 11.86 1.50
C LEU A 98 3.62 10.94 2.25
N LEU A 99 4.29 11.50 3.25
CA LEU A 99 5.11 10.78 4.21
C LEU A 99 4.36 10.69 5.53
N ILE A 100 4.26 9.50 6.14
CA ILE A 100 3.69 9.35 7.49
C ILE A 100 4.78 9.67 8.51
N GLY A 101 4.60 10.77 9.26
CA GLY A 101 5.57 11.28 10.24
C GLY A 101 6.79 11.99 9.60
N ASP A 102 7.69 12.54 10.43
CA ASP A 102 8.89 13.29 10.00
C ASP A 102 10.01 12.42 9.37
N LYS A 103 9.66 11.28 8.75
CA LYS A 103 10.61 10.27 8.28
C LYS A 103 10.49 10.04 6.77
N GLY A 104 11.59 9.63 6.13
CA GLY A 104 11.61 9.35 4.69
C GLY A 104 10.83 8.09 4.30
N ILE A 105 10.47 7.94 3.01
CA ILE A 105 9.71 6.81 2.44
C ILE A 105 10.27 5.43 2.88
N ALA A 106 11.59 5.32 3.05
CA ALA A 106 12.25 4.07 3.43
C ALA A 106 12.04 3.66 4.89
N ASP A 107 11.73 4.60 5.77
CA ASP A 107 11.84 4.41 7.22
C ASP A 107 10.50 4.13 7.91
N VAL A 108 9.37 4.43 7.25
CA VAL A 108 8.01 4.33 7.85
C VAL A 108 7.04 3.46 7.06
N ASN A 109 7.07 3.50 5.73
CA ASN A 109 6.00 2.91 4.93
C ASN A 109 6.26 1.44 4.55
N LYS A 110 6.44 0.57 5.54
CA LYS A 110 6.67 -0.86 5.30
C LYS A 110 5.37 -1.60 5.03
N VAL A 111 5.46 -2.63 4.19
CA VAL A 111 4.41 -3.63 4.01
C VAL A 111 5.01 -5.01 4.31
N ILE A 112 4.44 -5.72 5.28
CA ILE A 112 4.82 -7.08 5.65
C ILE A 112 3.79 -8.04 5.05
N VAL A 113 4.25 -8.94 4.18
CA VAL A 113 3.37 -9.83 3.44
C VAL A 113 3.56 -11.26 3.89
N TYR A 114 2.46 -11.91 4.29
CA TYR A 114 2.41 -13.34 4.56
C TYR A 114 2.04 -14.12 3.28
N PRO A 115 2.55 -15.36 3.13
CA PRO A 115 2.25 -16.17 1.95
C PRO A 115 0.75 -16.49 1.88
N LEU A 116 0.29 -16.74 0.65
CA LEU A 116 -1.03 -17.29 0.38
C LEU A 116 -1.25 -18.55 1.22
N ILE A 117 -2.43 -18.69 1.83
CA ILE A 117 -2.82 -19.97 2.42
C ILE A 117 -3.11 -20.90 1.25
N ALA A 118 -2.27 -21.91 1.02
CA ALA A 118 -2.59 -22.95 0.05
C ALA A 118 -3.94 -23.56 0.44
N GLU A 119 -4.88 -23.66 -0.51
CA GLU A 119 -6.12 -24.40 -0.30
C GLU A 119 -5.76 -25.84 0.11
N GLY A 120 -5.97 -26.17 1.40
CA GLY A 120 -5.58 -27.46 1.99
C GLY A 120 -4.53 -27.40 3.12
N GLY A 121 -4.08 -26.22 3.53
CA GLY A 121 -3.04 -26.03 4.56
C GLY A 121 -3.50 -25.77 6.00
N GLU A 122 -4.71 -26.16 6.40
CA GLU A 122 -5.03 -26.31 7.84
C GLU A 122 -4.76 -27.76 8.24
N ASN A 123 -3.52 -28.02 8.69
CA ASN A 123 -3.09 -29.06 9.64
C ASN A 123 -1.61 -29.39 9.42
N ALA A 124 -0.73 -28.64 10.09
CA ALA A 124 0.60 -29.13 10.43
C ALA A 124 0.98 -28.56 11.80
N SER A 125 0.50 -29.27 12.83
CA SER A 125 0.99 -29.44 14.20
C SER A 125 1.45 -28.21 14.99
#